data_AF-F7M3A4-F1
#
_entry.id   AF-F7M3A4-F1
#
_cell.length_a   1.000
_cell.length_b   1.000
_cell.length_c   1.000
_cell.angle_alpha   90.00
_cell.angle_beta   90.00
_cell.angle_gamma   90.00
#
_symmetry.space_group_name_H-M   'P 1'
#
loop_
_entity.id
_entity.type
_entity.pdbx_description
1 polymer ?
#
loop_
_entity_poly.entity_id
_entity_poly.type
_entity_poly.pdbx_seq_one_letter_code
_entity_poly.pdbx_strand_id
1 'polypeptide(L)'
;MKRIVKNSLFTTILMVWGMMYSSCEGWTDPESINIHYPTFEEQNPQLYADYIRDLKRYKDGEHKLVFVSFDNPETNPINQTERLTAILDSVDFICLNNPEKLSSETQAEMVKIREKNIRTLSCINYESLEQEWNNKGSV
;
A
#
# COMPACT_ATOMS: atom_id res chain seq x y z
N MET A 1 -2.92 -70.86 -30.60
CA MET A 1 -3.73 -69.95 -29.74
C MET A 1 -2.98 -69.38 -28.52
N LYS A 2 -2.28 -70.18 -27.70
CA LYS A 2 -1.60 -69.70 -26.46
C LYS A 2 -0.55 -68.58 -26.66
N ARG A 3 0.11 -68.50 -27.82
CA ARG A 3 1.16 -67.50 -28.12
C ARG A 3 0.59 -66.14 -28.58
N ILE A 4 -0.57 -66.16 -29.25
CA ILE A 4 -1.27 -64.96 -29.73
C ILE A 4 -1.94 -64.23 -28.56
N VAL A 5 -2.54 -64.97 -27.63
CA VAL A 5 -3.16 -64.41 -26.41
C VAL A 5 -2.10 -63.77 -25.51
N LYS A 6 -0.90 -64.38 -25.38
CA LYS A 6 0.21 -63.80 -24.62
C LYS A 6 0.77 -62.51 -25.23
N ASN A 7 0.90 -62.45 -26.55
CA ASN A 7 1.38 -61.23 -27.22
C ASN A 7 0.34 -60.10 -27.15
N SER A 8 -0.96 -60.42 -27.23
CA SER A 8 -2.05 -59.46 -27.07
C SER A 8 -2.13 -58.87 -25.65
N LEU A 9 -1.93 -59.70 -24.62
CA LEU A 9 -1.83 -59.26 -23.22
C LEU A 9 -0.58 -58.39 -22.96
N PHE A 10 0.54 -58.69 -23.62
CA PHE A 10 1.75 -57.87 -23.50
C PHE A 10 1.58 -56.48 -24.14
N THR A 11 0.89 -56.42 -25.28
CA THR A 11 0.63 -55.14 -25.97
C THR A 11 -0.34 -54.24 -25.20
N THR A 12 -1.35 -54.79 -24.52
CA THR A 12 -2.27 -53.98 -23.71
C THR A 12 -1.60 -53.42 -22.47
N ILE A 13 -0.72 -54.20 -21.81
CA ILE A 13 0.06 -53.72 -20.65
C ILE A 13 1.00 -52.58 -21.04
N LEU A 14 1.69 -52.68 -22.18
CA LEU A 14 2.57 -51.61 -22.69
C LEU A 14 1.80 -50.33 -23.04
N MET A 15 0.58 -50.46 -23.57
CA MET A 15 -0.27 -49.31 -23.90
C MET A 15 -0.76 -48.58 -22.63
N VAL A 16 -1.13 -49.32 -21.59
CA VAL A 16 -1.57 -48.75 -20.30
C VAL A 16 -0.41 -48.07 -19.56
N TRP A 17 0.81 -48.62 -19.62
CA TRP A 17 2.00 -47.97 -19.06
C TRP A 17 2.36 -46.67 -19.79
N GLY A 18 2.18 -46.59 -21.11
CA GLY A 18 2.42 -45.36 -21.87
C GLY A 18 1.47 -44.21 -21.50
N MET A 19 0.24 -44.52 -21.07
CA MET A 19 -0.76 -43.52 -20.68
C MET A 19 -0.52 -42.92 -19.28
N MET A 20 0.34 -43.53 -18.45
CA MET A 20 0.64 -42.98 -17.11
C MET A 20 1.69 -41.87 -17.10
N TYR A 21 2.48 -41.72 -18.17
CA TYR A 21 3.53 -40.70 -18.25
C TYR A 21 3.05 -39.35 -18.82
N SER A 22 1.89 -39.28 -19.47
CA SER A 22 1.42 -38.07 -20.15
C SER A 22 0.50 -37.17 -19.32
N SER A 23 0.30 -37.44 -18.02
CA SER A 23 -0.75 -36.78 -17.23
C SER A 23 -0.28 -35.83 -16.13
N CYS A 24 1.02 -35.58 -15.97
CA CYS A 24 1.51 -34.81 -14.82
C CYS A 24 2.55 -33.72 -15.10
N GLU A 25 2.91 -33.41 -16.35
CA GLU A 25 3.92 -32.37 -16.59
C GLU A 25 3.40 -30.93 -16.35
N GLY A 26 2.08 -30.70 -16.33
CA GLY A 26 1.48 -29.37 -16.17
C GLY A 26 0.86 -29.07 -14.79
N TRP A 27 0.90 -29.99 -13.82
CA TRP A 27 0.28 -29.79 -12.50
C TRP A 27 1.30 -29.44 -11.41
N THR A 28 2.59 -29.71 -11.64
CA THR A 28 3.65 -29.52 -10.63
C THR A 28 4.37 -28.18 -10.70
N ASP A 29 4.07 -27.33 -11.69
CA ASP A 29 4.63 -26.00 -11.77
C ASP A 29 3.80 -25.04 -10.91
N PRO A 30 4.38 -24.43 -9.85
CA PRO A 30 3.69 -23.45 -9.05
C PRO A 30 3.46 -22.19 -9.89
N GLU A 31 2.25 -22.01 -10.40
CA GLU A 31 1.83 -20.74 -10.98
C GLU A 31 1.60 -19.70 -9.87
N SER A 32 2.17 -18.51 -10.04
CA SER A 32 1.85 -17.38 -9.16
C SER A 32 0.42 -16.92 -9.45
N ILE A 33 -0.52 -17.24 -8.57
CA ILE A 33 -1.86 -16.67 -8.63
C ILE A 33 -1.74 -15.19 -8.25
N ASN A 34 -1.98 -14.29 -9.21
CA ASN A 34 -2.10 -12.87 -8.93
C ASN A 34 -3.45 -12.62 -8.24
N ILE A 35 -3.44 -12.51 -6.91
CA ILE A 35 -4.63 -12.19 -6.14
C ILE A 35 -4.73 -10.66 -6.04
N HIS A 36 -5.50 -10.06 -6.93
CA HIS A 36 -5.86 -8.66 -6.84
C HIS A 36 -7.01 -8.49 -5.85
N TYR A 37 -6.73 -7.83 -4.72
CA TYR A 37 -7.76 -7.37 -3.80
C TYR A 37 -8.17 -5.96 -4.22
N PRO A 38 -9.39 -5.79 -4.76
CA PRO A 38 -9.81 -4.50 -5.27
C PRO A 38 -9.93 -3.52 -4.11
N THR A 39 -9.42 -2.30 -4.27
CA THR A 39 -9.54 -1.24 -3.27
C THR A 39 -10.99 -0.71 -3.20
N PHE A 40 -11.31 0.09 -2.19
CA PHE A 40 -12.65 0.70 -2.10
C PHE A 40 -12.96 1.58 -3.33
N GLU A 41 -11.94 2.27 -3.84
CA GLU A 41 -12.03 3.06 -5.07
C GLU A 41 -12.37 2.21 -6.29
N GLU A 42 -11.78 1.02 -6.38
CA GLU A 42 -11.96 0.10 -7.51
C GLU A 42 -13.31 -0.64 -7.44
N GLN A 43 -13.76 -1.00 -6.23
CA GLN A 43 -15.02 -1.73 -6.04
C GLN A 43 -16.25 -0.88 -6.35
N ASN A 44 -16.25 0.40 -5.95
CA ASN A 44 -17.36 1.31 -6.23
C ASN A 44 -16.86 2.75 -6.41
N PRO A 45 -16.43 3.11 -7.64
CA PRO A 45 -15.86 4.43 -7.92
C PRO A 45 -16.81 5.59 -7.61
N GLN A 46 -18.11 5.41 -7.87
CA GLN A 46 -19.11 6.46 -7.63
C GLN A 46 -19.32 6.71 -6.13
N LEU A 47 -19.46 5.63 -5.34
CA LEU A 47 -19.59 5.75 -3.88
C LEU A 47 -18.35 6.39 -3.25
N TYR A 48 -17.16 6.04 -3.76
CA TYR A 48 -15.93 6.65 -3.29
C TYR A 48 -15.86 8.16 -3.64
N ALA A 49 -16.25 8.54 -4.84
CA ALA A 49 -16.30 9.96 -5.23
C ALA A 49 -17.29 10.75 -4.35
N ASP A 50 -18.46 10.17 -4.05
CA ASP A 50 -19.44 10.75 -3.15
C ASP A 50 -18.90 10.86 -1.71
N TYR A 51 -18.18 9.84 -1.23
CA TYR A 51 -17.49 9.85 0.06
C TYR A 51 -16.48 11.01 0.17
N ILE A 52 -15.58 11.14 -0.81
CA ILE A 52 -14.56 12.20 -0.80
C ILE A 52 -15.20 13.59 -0.88
N ARG A 53 -16.27 13.76 -1.68
CA ARG A 53 -17.02 15.02 -1.75
C ARG A 53 -17.61 15.39 -0.39
N ASP A 54 -18.26 14.44 0.27
CA ASP A 54 -18.93 14.69 1.54
C ASP A 54 -17.93 14.95 2.67
N LEU A 55 -16.78 14.27 2.67
CA LEU A 55 -15.67 14.54 3.58
C LEU A 55 -15.12 15.96 3.41
N LYS A 56 -14.89 16.40 2.16
CA LYS A 56 -14.45 17.77 1.87
C LYS A 56 -15.46 18.80 2.35
N ARG A 57 -16.75 18.58 2.05
CA ARG A 57 -17.84 19.45 2.50
C ARG A 57 -17.89 19.57 4.02
N TYR A 58 -17.68 18.48 4.76
CA TYR A 58 -17.61 18.52 6.22
C TYR A 58 -16.46 19.41 6.70
N LYS A 59 -15.25 19.23 6.12
CA LYS A 59 -14.06 19.99 6.50
C LYS A 59 -14.08 21.46 6.08
N ASP A 60 -14.82 21.79 5.02
CA ASP A 60 -15.00 23.18 4.59
C ASP A 60 -16.07 23.91 5.42
N GLY A 61 -16.92 23.18 6.15
CA GLY A 61 -17.93 23.71 7.05
C GLY A 61 -17.43 23.98 8.47
N GLU A 62 -18.32 24.50 9.32
CA GLU A 62 -18.02 24.67 10.74
C GLU A 62 -17.92 23.32 11.46
N HIS A 63 -16.74 23.02 12.00
CA HIS A 63 -16.48 21.84 12.79
C HIS A 63 -15.29 22.11 13.74
N LYS A 64 -15.06 21.19 14.70
CA LYS A 64 -13.90 21.26 15.58
C LYS A 64 -12.66 20.79 14.82
N LEU A 65 -11.68 21.69 14.68
CA LEU A 65 -10.41 21.36 14.05
C LEU A 65 -9.60 20.38 14.90
N VAL A 66 -9.05 19.37 14.26
CA VAL A 66 -8.19 18.36 14.89
C VAL A 66 -6.76 18.49 14.36
N PHE A 67 -5.84 18.75 15.28
CA PHE A 67 -4.40 18.78 15.03
C PHE A 67 -3.75 17.56 15.68
N VAL A 68 -2.85 16.91 14.96
CA VAL A 68 -2.06 15.78 15.47
C VAL A 68 -0.58 16.05 15.25
N SER A 69 0.25 15.72 16.25
CA SER A 69 1.69 15.59 16.05
C SER A 69 1.96 14.20 15.50
N PHE A 70 2.84 14.12 14.50
CA PHE A 70 3.15 12.88 13.81
C PHE A 70 4.66 12.72 13.66
N ASP A 71 5.17 11.62 14.21
CA ASP A 71 6.57 11.26 14.12
C ASP A 71 6.85 10.54 12.81
N ASN A 72 7.18 11.31 11.77
CA ASN A 72 7.52 10.74 10.47
C ASN A 72 8.95 10.19 10.47
N PRO A 73 9.18 8.96 9.97
CA PRO A 73 10.52 8.39 9.88
C PRO A 73 11.36 9.11 8.82
N GLU A 74 12.69 9.07 8.99
CA GLU A 74 13.63 9.60 8.00
C GLU A 74 13.67 8.74 6.73
N THR A 75 13.39 7.44 6.87
CA THR A 75 13.36 6.45 5.79
C THR A 75 11.93 6.17 5.32
N ASN A 76 11.76 5.31 4.32
CA ASN A 76 10.44 4.84 3.92
C ASN A 76 9.72 4.18 5.12
N PRO A 77 8.40 4.42 5.27
CA PRO A 77 7.61 3.85 6.36
C PRO A 77 7.50 2.32 6.22
N ILE A 78 7.92 1.62 7.26
CA ILE A 78 7.89 0.15 7.34
C ILE A 78 6.58 -0.29 8.00
N ASN A 79 6.16 0.43 9.04
CA ASN A 79 4.97 0.10 9.82
C ASN A 79 3.75 0.94 9.40
N GLN A 80 2.54 0.42 9.60
CA GLN A 80 1.31 1.17 9.32
C GLN A 80 1.19 2.45 10.17
N THR A 81 1.73 2.43 11.39
CA THR A 81 1.74 3.61 12.29
C THR A 81 2.61 4.75 11.76
N GLU A 82 3.54 4.45 10.84
CA GLU A 82 4.44 5.43 10.22
C GLU A 82 3.86 5.99 8.90
N ARG A 83 2.70 5.48 8.44
CA ARG A 83 2.08 5.90 7.18
C ARG A 83 1.07 7.02 7.40
N LEU A 84 1.21 8.11 6.65
CA LEU A 84 0.26 9.22 6.67
C LEU A 84 -1.13 8.81 6.18
N THR A 85 -1.21 7.84 5.26
CA THR A 85 -2.49 7.32 4.77
C THR A 85 -3.25 6.48 5.79
N ALA A 86 -2.61 6.07 6.89
CA ALA A 86 -3.26 5.36 7.99
C ALA A 86 -3.89 6.32 9.03
N ILE A 87 -3.68 7.63 8.88
CA ILE A 87 -4.28 8.64 9.75
C ILE A 87 -5.80 8.69 9.52
N LEU A 88 -6.54 8.95 10.60
CA LEU A 88 -7.99 9.07 10.58
C LEU A 88 -8.45 10.26 9.71
N ASP A 89 -9.51 10.02 8.94
CA ASP A 89 -10.02 11.02 7.99
C ASP A 89 -10.65 12.25 8.67
N SER A 90 -10.93 12.18 9.98
CA SER A 90 -11.38 13.31 10.81
C SER A 90 -10.26 14.28 11.22
N VAL A 91 -9.00 13.98 10.91
CA VAL A 91 -7.87 14.89 11.16
C VAL A 91 -7.82 15.98 10.10
N ASP A 92 -7.57 17.22 10.51
CA ASP A 92 -7.47 18.36 9.59
C ASP A 92 -6.03 18.74 9.32
N PHE A 93 -5.21 18.72 10.37
CA PHE A 93 -3.82 19.14 10.32
C PHE A 93 -2.90 18.11 10.97
N ILE A 94 -1.84 17.75 10.24
CA ILE A 94 -0.77 16.89 10.71
C ILE A 94 0.49 17.73 10.85
N CYS A 95 0.94 17.92 12.08
CA CYS A 95 2.21 18.55 12.40
C CYS A 95 3.31 17.49 12.34
N LEU A 96 4.17 17.56 11.33
CA LEU A 96 5.29 16.65 11.16
C LEU A 96 6.39 17.01 12.17
N ASN A 97 6.92 16.01 12.87
CA ASN A 97 7.99 16.20 13.84
C ASN A 97 9.37 16.32 13.18
N ASN A 98 9.56 15.68 12.02
CA ASN A 98 10.80 15.73 11.22
C ASN A 98 10.50 16.26 9.80
N PRO A 99 9.97 17.49 9.65
CA PRO A 99 9.47 18.01 8.37
C PRO A 99 10.55 18.16 7.30
N GLU A 100 11.81 18.23 7.69
CA GLU A 100 12.98 18.32 6.81
C GLU A 100 13.43 16.96 6.25
N LYS A 101 12.92 15.85 6.80
CA LYS A 101 13.30 14.47 6.43
C LYS A 101 12.10 13.73 5.88
N LEU A 102 11.82 13.91 4.58
CA LEU A 102 10.68 13.30 3.91
C LEU A 102 11.13 12.29 2.86
N SER A 103 10.88 11.01 3.13
CA SER A 103 11.09 9.93 2.16
C SER A 103 10.18 10.10 0.93
N SER A 104 10.53 9.46 -0.20
CA SER A 104 9.70 9.52 -1.41
C SER A 104 8.31 8.92 -1.21
N GLU A 105 8.20 7.87 -0.40
CA GLU A 105 6.91 7.27 -0.01
C GLU A 105 6.09 8.24 0.84
N THR A 106 6.70 8.87 1.86
CA THR A 106 6.02 9.87 2.69
C THR A 106 5.50 11.03 1.84
N GLN A 107 6.31 11.54 0.90
CA GLN A 107 5.87 12.61 -0.01
C GLN A 107 4.71 12.19 -0.91
N ALA A 108 4.69 10.94 -1.41
CA ALA A 108 3.57 10.41 -2.17
C ALA A 108 2.30 10.27 -1.31
N GLU A 109 2.44 9.81 -0.06
CA GLU A 109 1.32 9.74 0.88
C GLU A 109 0.79 11.14 1.25
N MET A 110 1.65 12.16 1.35
CA MET A 110 1.23 13.56 1.54
C MET A 110 0.31 14.05 0.41
N VAL A 111 0.51 13.58 -0.83
CA VAL A 111 -0.40 13.88 -1.95
C VAL A 111 -1.75 13.21 -1.73
N LYS A 112 -1.76 11.92 -1.34
CA LYS A 112 -2.99 11.16 -1.09
C LYS A 112 -3.84 11.76 0.03
N ILE A 113 -3.26 12.15 1.16
CA ILE A 113 -4.03 12.72 2.27
C ILE A 113 -4.62 14.11 1.93
N ARG A 114 -4.02 14.85 0.99
CA ARG A 114 -4.57 16.13 0.50
C ARG A 114 -5.85 15.90 -0.30
N GLU A 115 -6.01 14.75 -0.95
CA GLU A 115 -7.27 14.38 -1.60
C GLU A 115 -8.43 14.31 -0.60
N LYS A 116 -8.14 14.01 0.67
CA LYS A 116 -9.07 13.98 1.80
C LYS A 116 -9.13 15.31 2.59
N ASN A 117 -8.59 16.40 2.02
CA ASN A 117 -8.48 17.74 2.62
C ASN A 117 -7.74 17.73 3.97
N ILE A 118 -6.77 16.82 4.15
CA ILE A 118 -5.85 16.82 5.29
C ILE A 118 -4.60 17.60 4.89
N ARG A 119 -4.14 18.52 5.76
CA ARG A 119 -3.00 19.39 5.48
C ARG A 119 -1.83 19.03 6.40
N THR A 120 -0.63 19.07 5.85
CA THR A 120 0.60 18.88 6.63
C THR A 120 1.20 20.22 7.01
N LEU A 121 1.59 20.36 8.26
CA LEU A 121 2.25 21.52 8.83
C LEU A 121 3.67 21.15 9.27
N SER A 122 4.57 22.13 9.19
CA SER A 122 5.90 22.07 9.79
C SER A 122 5.90 23.00 11.00
N CYS A 123 6.31 22.48 12.15
CA CYS A 123 6.47 23.28 13.36
C CYS A 123 7.89 23.85 13.39
N ILE A 124 8.01 25.17 13.39
CA ILE A 124 9.28 25.88 13.44
C ILE A 124 9.46 26.45 14.85
N ASN A 125 10.58 26.13 15.49
CA ASN A 125 10.96 26.74 16.75
C ASN A 125 11.73 28.05 16.51
N TYR A 126 11.15 29.17 16.92
CA TYR A 126 11.77 30.49 16.80
C TYR A 126 13.11 30.58 17.57
N GLU A 127 13.17 30.04 18.79
CA GLU A 127 14.38 30.12 19.62
C GLU A 127 15.57 29.44 18.95
N SER A 128 15.33 28.29 18.31
CA SER A 128 16.36 27.57 17.56
C SER A 128 16.87 28.40 16.37
N LEU A 129 15.96 29.05 15.62
CA LEU A 129 16.33 29.91 14.50
C LEU A 129 17.11 31.15 14.94
N GLU A 130 16.70 31.78 16.04
CA GLU A 130 17.38 32.96 16.59
C GLU A 130 18.81 32.63 17.04
N GLN A 131 19.01 31.47 17.68
CA GLN A 131 20.34 30.98 18.05
C GLN A 131 21.22 30.71 16.82
N GLU A 132 20.70 30.04 15.79
CA GLU A 132 21.42 29.81 14.54
C GLU A 132 21.83 31.12 13.84
N TRP A 133 20.93 32.11 13.84
CA TRP A 133 21.21 33.43 13.27
C TRP A 133 22.34 34.15 14.01
N ASN A 134 22.27 34.21 15.34
CA ASN A 134 23.27 34.89 16.17
C ASN A 134 24.65 34.21 16.07
N ASN A 135 24.68 32.88 15.98
CA ASN A 135 25.92 32.12 15.80
C ASN A 135 26.58 32.40 14.43
N LYS A 136 25.81 32.62 13.36
CA LYS A 136 26.36 32.98 12.04
C LYS A 136 26.90 34.41 11.97
N GLY A 137 26.33 35.34 12.73
CA GLY A 137 26.80 36.73 12.81
C GLY A 137 28.06 36.94 13.67
N SER A 138 28.54 35.87 14.32
CA SER A 138 29.68 35.90 15.24
C SER A 138 30.99 35.36 14.63
N VAL A 139 31.03 35.17 13.30
CA VAL A 139 32.22 34.73 12.52
C VAL A 139 32.80 35.89 11.72
#